data_AF-A0A3D3ENF7-F1
#
_entry.id   AF-A0A3D3ENF7-F1
#
_cell.length_a   1.000
_cell.length_b   1.000
_cell.length_c   1.000
_cell.angle_alpha   90.00
_cell.angle_beta   90.00
_cell.angle_gamma   90.00
#
_symmetry.space_group_name_H-M   'P 1'
#
loop_
_entity.id
_entity.type
_entity.pdbx_description
1 polymer ?
#
loop_
_entity_poly.entity_id
_entity_poly.type
_entity_poly.pdbx_seq_one_letter_code
_entity_poly.pdbx_strand_id
1 'polypeptide(L)'
;MYNEKSMLFLKVLTPLHAGSGTDLRAVDLPIQREVHTGFPKVEASTLKGCLRDSFERMKNETLSATIFGKKGDAEISSAAIAV
;
A
#
# COMPACT_ATOMS: atom_id res chain seq x y z
N MET A 1 19.96 1.68 -5.84
CA MET A 1 19.52 2.76 -6.76
C MET A 1 18.38 2.20 -7.59
N TYR A 2 17.31 2.97 -7.85
CA TYR A 2 16.17 2.50 -8.67
C TYR A 2 16.45 2.70 -10.16
N ASN A 3 16.07 1.72 -10.99
CA ASN A 3 16.23 1.80 -12.44
C ASN A 3 15.22 2.74 -13.09
N GLU A 4 14.00 2.77 -12.56
CA GLU A 4 12.88 3.58 -13.06
C GLU A 4 12.17 4.29 -11.91
N LYS A 5 11.62 5.48 -12.16
CA LYS A 5 10.84 6.25 -11.18
C LYS A 5 9.68 6.96 -11.87
N SER A 6 8.51 6.93 -11.25
CA SER A 6 7.31 7.61 -11.74
C SER A 6 6.56 8.26 -10.58
N MET A 7 6.01 9.45 -10.83
CA MET A 7 5.16 10.16 -9.88
C MET A 7 3.70 9.87 -10.20
N LEU A 8 2.94 9.46 -9.19
CA LEU A 8 1.53 9.16 -9.32
C LEU A 8 0.71 10.11 -8.45
N PHE A 9 -0.43 10.55 -8.97
CA PHE A 9 -1.42 11.31 -8.22
C PHE A 9 -2.68 10.47 -8.06
N LEU A 10 -3.18 10.39 -6.83
CA LEU A 10 -4.39 9.64 -6.51
C LEU A 10 -5.55 10.62 -6.31
N LYS A 11 -6.48 10.65 -7.28
CA LYS A 11 -7.75 11.35 -7.10
C LYS A 11 -8.78 10.40 -6.53
N VAL A 12 -9.28 10.75 -5.35
CA VAL A 12 -10.35 10.02 -4.68
C VAL A 12 -11.67 10.28 -5.44
N LEU A 13 -12.19 9.25 -6.13
CA LEU A 13 -13.46 9.35 -6.89
C LEU A 13 -14.69 9.21 -6.00
N THR A 14 -14.58 8.43 -4.93
CA THR A 14 -15.62 8.17 -3.92
C THR A 14 -15.00 8.25 -2.53
N PRO A 15 -15.76 8.50 -1.44
CA PRO A 15 -15.20 8.62 -0.09
C PRO A 15 -14.24 7.47 0.26
N LEU A 16 -13.00 7.81 0.62
CA LEU A 16 -11.94 6.84 0.93
C LEU A 16 -11.78 6.67 2.44
N HIS A 17 -11.79 5.43 2.90
CA HIS A 17 -11.48 5.06 4.28
C HIS A 17 -10.17 4.26 4.34
N ALA A 18 -9.05 4.94 4.53
CA ALA A 18 -7.78 4.29 4.82
C ALA A 18 -7.66 4.11 6.34
N GLY A 19 -8.08 2.97 6.89
CA GLY A 19 -8.14 2.75 8.34
C GLY A 19 -6.76 2.64 9.00
N SER A 20 -6.61 3.15 10.23
CA SER A 20 -5.31 3.18 10.94
C SER A 20 -5.18 2.23 12.14
N GLY A 21 -5.99 1.17 12.19
CA GLY A 21 -6.07 0.29 13.37
C GLY A 21 -6.78 0.98 14.53
N THR A 22 -6.49 0.55 15.76
CA THR A 22 -7.00 1.19 16.99
C THR A 22 -6.12 2.39 17.36
N ASP A 23 -6.66 3.59 17.18
CA ASP A 23 -6.07 4.85 17.65
C ASP A 23 -6.83 5.30 18.92
N LEU A 24 -6.18 6.03 19.83
CA LEU A 24 -6.78 6.56 21.08
C LEU A 24 -7.72 7.75 20.83
N ARG A 25 -8.28 7.86 19.63
CA ARG A 25 -9.04 9.01 19.16
C ARG A 25 -10.53 8.82 19.42
N ALA A 26 -11.27 9.94 19.38
CA ALA A 26 -12.69 10.00 19.71
C ALA A 26 -13.62 9.28 18.72
N VAL A 27 -13.10 8.69 17.64
CA VAL A 27 -13.90 8.02 16.58
C VAL A 27 -13.48 6.56 16.52
N ASP A 28 -14.45 5.65 16.51
CA ASP A 28 -14.22 4.20 16.59
C ASP A 28 -13.33 3.66 15.47
N LEU A 29 -13.58 4.09 14.23
CA LEU A 29 -12.81 3.70 13.04
C LEU A 29 -12.14 4.92 12.44
N PRO A 30 -10.95 5.32 12.96
CA PRO A 30 -10.23 6.46 12.46
C PRO A 30 -9.51 6.15 11.16
N ILE A 31 -9.37 7.18 10.32
CA ILE A 31 -8.52 7.14 9.13
C ILE A 31 -7.05 7.41 9.49
N GLN A 32 -6.15 6.91 8.66
CA GLN A 32 -4.71 7.15 8.69
C GLN A 32 -4.40 8.64 8.55
N ARG A 33 -3.56 9.14 9.45
CA ARG A 33 -3.15 10.53 9.50
C ARG A 33 -1.66 10.65 9.78
N GLU A 34 -1.04 11.68 9.25
CA GLU A 34 0.29 12.09 9.66
C GLU A 34 0.29 12.56 11.13
N VAL A 35 1.30 12.18 11.89
CA VAL A 35 1.37 12.47 13.35
C VAL A 35 1.52 13.96 13.61
N HIS A 36 2.33 14.67 12.80
CA HIS A 36 2.68 16.06 13.05
C HIS A 36 1.59 17.04 12.58
N THR A 37 1.04 16.84 11.38
CA THR A 37 0.08 17.76 10.75
C THR A 37 -1.37 17.34 10.98
N GLY A 38 -1.60 16.05 11.27
CA GLY A 38 -2.95 15.48 11.31
C GLY A 38 -3.59 15.30 9.93
N PHE A 39 -2.89 15.57 8.82
CA PHE A 39 -3.47 15.42 7.48
C PHE A 39 -3.77 13.96 7.15
N PRO A 40 -4.88 13.68 6.45
CA PRO A 40 -5.18 12.35 5.93
C PRO A 40 -4.03 11.86 5.04
N LYS A 41 -3.61 10.62 5.23
CA LYS A 41 -2.62 9.96 4.37
C LYS A 41 -3.04 8.52 4.08
N VAL A 42 -2.39 7.92 3.09
CA VAL A 42 -2.46 6.48 2.84
C VAL A 42 -1.04 5.94 2.98
N GLU A 43 -0.83 4.98 3.88
CA GLU A 43 0.47 4.35 4.06
C GLU A 43 0.87 3.57 2.80
N ALA A 44 2.15 3.61 2.45
CA ALA A 44 2.69 2.90 1.29
C ALA A 44 2.42 1.39 1.34
N SER A 45 2.39 0.79 2.54
CA SER A 45 2.05 -0.62 2.74
C SER A 45 0.62 -0.94 2.31
N THR A 46 -0.34 -0.04 2.58
CA THR A 46 -1.73 -0.17 2.12
C THR A 46 -1.79 -0.13 0.60
N LEU A 47 -1.14 0.85 -0.03
CA LEU A 47 -1.09 0.96 -1.50
C LEU A 47 -0.45 -0.27 -2.15
N LYS A 48 0.70 -0.71 -1.64
CA LYS A 48 1.40 -1.90 -2.13
C LYS A 48 0.54 -3.16 -2.02
N GLY A 49 -0.16 -3.34 -0.89
CA GLY A 49 -1.06 -4.47 -0.67
C GLY A 49 -2.24 -4.48 -1.64
N CYS A 50 -2.91 -3.34 -1.82
CA CYS A 50 -4.03 -3.21 -2.75
C CYS A 50 -3.61 -3.45 -4.22
N LEU A 51 -2.46 -2.92 -4.62
CA LEU A 51 -1.92 -3.15 -5.97
C LEU A 51 -1.57 -4.64 -6.17
N ARG A 52 -0.91 -5.26 -5.18
CA ARG A 52 -0.61 -6.70 -5.24
C ARG A 52 -1.86 -7.54 -5.42
N ASP A 53 -2.90 -7.31 -4.60
CA ASP A 53 -4.18 -8.04 -4.69
C ASP A 53 -4.84 -7.84 -6.07
N SER A 54 -4.85 -6.61 -6.59
CA SER A 54 -5.37 -6.32 -7.93
C SER A 54 -4.62 -7.10 -9.02
N PHE A 55 -3.29 -7.18 -8.96
CA PHE A 55 -2.47 -7.93 -9.92
C PHE A 55 -2.65 -9.45 -9.80
N GLU A 56 -2.78 -9.98 -8.58
CA GLU A 56 -3.05 -11.40 -8.33
C GLU A 56 -4.42 -11.82 -8.92
N ARG A 57 -5.45 -10.97 -8.77
CA ARG A 57 -6.78 -11.21 -9.38
C ARG A 57 -6.77 -11.22 -10.91
N MET A 58 -5.82 -10.52 -11.53
CA MET A 58 -5.61 -10.57 -12.99
C MET A 58 -4.89 -11.85 -13.46
N LYS A 59 -4.64 -12.82 -12.57
CA LYS A 59 -3.92 -14.10 -12.83
C LYS A 59 -2.48 -13.94 -13.35
N ASN A 60 -1.83 -12.84 -12.99
CA ASN A 60 -0.42 -12.58 -13.34
C ASN A 60 0.52 -12.95 -12.17
N GLU A 61 0.52 -14.22 -11.76
CA GLU A 61 1.26 -14.69 -10.57
C GLU A 61 2.77 -14.43 -10.66
N THR A 62 3.38 -14.68 -11.83
CA THR A 62 4.81 -14.42 -12.06
C THR A 62 5.14 -12.94 -11.88
N LEU A 63 4.34 -12.05 -12.49
CA LEU A 63 4.56 -10.61 -12.41
C LEU A 63 4.35 -10.08 -10.99
N SER A 64 3.32 -10.56 -10.29
CA SER A 64 3.05 -10.19 -8.91
C SER A 64 4.21 -10.59 -7.99
N ALA A 65 4.74 -11.81 -8.15
CA ALA A 65 5.88 -12.27 -7.37
C ALA A 65 7.16 -11.47 -7.66
N THR A 66 7.41 -11.10 -8.93
CA THR A 66 8.58 -10.29 -9.30
C THR A 66 8.49 -8.86 -8.77
N ILE A 67 7.32 -8.22 -8.88
CA ILE A 67 7.14 -6.82 -8.48
C ILE A 67 7.03 -6.69 -6.97
N PHE A 68 6.18 -7.49 -6.32
CA PHE A 68 5.82 -7.34 -4.91
C PHE A 68 6.52 -8.32 -3.95
N GLY A 69 7.26 -9.30 -4.49
CA GLY A 69 7.90 -10.39 -3.74
C GLY A 69 7.01 -11.64 -3.62
N LYS A 70 7.60 -12.82 -3.44
CA LYS A 70 6.87 -14.08 -3.18
C LYS A 70 6.18 -14.09 -1.81
N LYS A 71 5.04 -14.78 -1.73
CA LYS A 71 4.25 -15.00 -0.51
C LYS A 71 4.67 -16.34 0.13
N GLY A 72 5.17 -16.32 1.37
CA GLY A 72 5.61 -17.51 2.10
C GLY A 72 7.06 -17.95 1.80
N ASP A 73 7.80 -18.26 2.87
CA ASP A 73 9.17 -18.78 2.99
C ASP A 73 10.18 -18.51 1.87
N ALA A 74 10.81 -17.35 1.99
CA ALA A 74 12.26 -17.22 1.96
C ALA A 74 12.63 -16.01 2.81
N GLU A 75 13.60 -16.16 3.71
CA GLU A 75 14.10 -15.11 4.63
C GLU A 75 14.60 -13.84 3.90
N ILE A 76 14.61 -13.83 2.56
CA ILE A 76 14.98 -12.69 1.71
C ILE A 76 14.07 -12.66 0.46
N SER A 77 12.78 -12.39 0.61
CA SER A 77 11.91 -12.03 -0.51
C SER A 77 11.86 -10.51 -0.65
N SER A 78 12.68 -9.95 -1.56
CA SER A 78 12.70 -8.51 -1.85
C SER A 78 11.69 -8.17 -2.95
N ALA A 79 11.04 -7.03 -2.81
CA ALA A 79 10.16 -6.49 -3.85
C ALA A 79 10.98 -5.61 -4.80
N ALA A 80 10.68 -5.67 -6.10
CA ALA A 80 11.28 -4.78 -7.09
C ALA A 80 10.67 -3.36 -7.07
N ILE A 81 9.55 -3.16 -6.38
CA ILE A 81 8.88 -1.86 -6.22
C ILE A 81 9.03 -1.28 -4.81
N ALA A 82 9.36 0.01 -4.75
CA ALA A 82 9.17 0.85 -3.58
C ALA A 82 8.01 1.82 -3.86
N VAL A 83 7.08 1.92 -2.91
CA VAL A 83 5.92 2.80 -2.93
C VAL A 83 6.06 3.79 -1.79
#